data_AF-A0AAN0ISZ3-F1
#
_entry.id   AF-A0AAN0ISZ3-F1
#
_cell.length_a   1.000
_cell.length_b   1.000
_cell.length_c   1.000
_cell.angle_alpha   90.00
_cell.angle_beta   90.00
_cell.angle_gamma   90.00
#
_symmetry.space_group_name_H-M   'P 1'
#
loop_
_entity.id
_entity.type
_entity.pdbx_description
1 polymer ?
#
loop_
_entity_poly.entity_id
_entity_poly.type
_entity_poly.pdbx_seq_one_letter_code
_entity_poly.pdbx_strand_id
1 'polypeptide(L)'
;DQDPYFRMTRDVAPRLGYHKPALLHSTFFPALQGPQSKMSASDPTSSIFLTDTPKEIEQKINKYAFSGGCDTKEEHEKHGGNTDVDVSYQYLTFFMEDDERLAEIKKNYESGKLLTGQLKKELIGVLQKLVGDHQARRAEVTMDVVKQFMTPRPLNFKLSA
;
A
#
# COMPACT_ATOMS: atom_id res chain seq x y z
N ASP A 1 11.49 -1.86 8.85
CA ASP A 1 11.72 -2.89 9.89
C ASP A 1 12.95 -3.77 9.60
N GLN A 2 13.40 -3.90 8.35
CA GLN A 2 14.56 -4.73 7.98
C GLN A 2 15.95 -4.09 8.24
N ASP A 3 16.00 -2.79 8.56
CA ASP A 3 17.26 -2.06 8.83
C ASP A 3 18.23 -2.76 9.80
N PRO A 4 17.79 -3.38 10.92
CA PRO A 4 18.71 -4.04 11.85
C PRO A 4 19.58 -5.12 11.20
N TYR A 5 19.07 -5.87 10.22
CA TYR A 5 19.85 -6.88 9.49
C TYR A 5 20.98 -6.23 8.69
N PHE A 6 20.64 -5.20 7.91
CA PHE A 6 21.60 -4.56 7.00
C PHE A 6 22.58 -3.65 7.72
N ARG A 7 22.20 -3.09 8.88
CA ARG A 7 23.13 -2.37 9.75
C ARG A 7 24.27 -3.27 10.20
N MET A 8 23.95 -4.48 10.67
CA MET A 8 24.95 -5.50 10.99
C MET A 8 25.76 -5.90 9.75
N THR A 9 25.12 -6.13 8.60
CA THR A 9 25.81 -6.46 7.36
C THR A 9 26.84 -5.40 6.96
N ARG A 10 26.50 -4.11 7.12
CA ARG A 10 27.38 -2.98 6.81
C ARG A 10 28.60 -2.89 7.74
N ASP A 11 28.47 -3.34 8.98
CA ASP A 11 29.59 -3.37 9.94
C ASP A 11 30.57 -4.51 9.63
N VAL A 12 30.07 -5.64 9.13
CA VAL A 12 30.88 -6.82 8.80
C VAL A 12 31.52 -6.72 7.41
N ALA A 13 30.83 -6.16 6.41
CA ALA A 13 31.28 -6.18 5.01
C ALA A 13 32.75 -5.71 4.79
N PRO A 14 33.23 -4.59 5.38
CA PRO A 14 34.62 -4.15 5.19
C PRO A 14 35.66 -5.11 5.78
N ARG A 15 35.31 -5.84 6.86
CA ARG A 15 36.20 -6.83 7.48
C ARG A 15 36.44 -8.05 6.58
N LEU A 16 35.51 -8.28 5.65
CA LEU A 16 35.58 -9.34 4.64
C LEU A 16 36.08 -8.82 3.28
N GLY A 17 36.45 -7.55 3.17
CA GLY A 17 36.85 -6.93 1.90
C GLY A 17 35.71 -6.64 0.93
N TYR A 18 34.46 -6.65 1.39
CA TYR A 18 33.28 -6.36 0.57
C TYR A 18 32.79 -4.92 0.72
N HIS A 19 32.05 -4.45 -0.29
CA HIS A 19 31.36 -3.17 -0.23
C HIS A 19 30.16 -3.21 0.73
N LYS A 20 29.94 -2.12 1.45
CA LYS A 20 28.74 -1.94 2.27
C LYS A 20 27.50 -1.85 1.37
N PRO A 21 26.42 -2.59 1.66
CA PRO A 21 25.17 -2.43 0.90
C PRO A 21 24.58 -1.03 1.12
N ALA A 22 24.05 -0.44 0.05
CA ALA A 22 23.19 0.74 0.10
C ALA A 22 21.75 0.32 0.47
N LEU A 23 20.99 1.24 1.08
CA LEU A 23 19.64 0.98 1.56
C LEU A 23 18.69 2.09 1.13
N LEU A 24 17.46 1.72 0.75
CA LEU A 24 16.33 2.62 0.54
C LEU A 24 15.20 2.14 1.47
N HIS A 25 14.75 3.03 2.36
CA HIS A 25 13.73 2.71 3.36
C HIS A 25 12.38 3.27 2.93
N SER A 26 11.34 2.43 2.97
CA SER A 26 9.95 2.86 2.84
C SER A 26 9.32 3.09 4.20
N THR A 27 8.26 3.91 4.24
CA THR A 27 7.34 3.96 5.37
C THR A 27 6.51 2.68 5.46
N PHE A 28 5.83 2.48 6.59
CA PHE A 28 4.88 1.37 6.74
C PHE A 28 3.56 1.70 6.07
N PHE A 29 2.99 0.71 5.39
CA PHE A 29 1.63 0.78 4.89
C PHE A 29 0.65 0.56 6.08
N PRO A 30 -0.32 1.46 6.32
CA PRO A 30 -1.16 1.41 7.53
C PRO A 30 -2.17 0.26 7.47
N ALA A 31 -2.61 -0.26 8.63
CA ALA A 31 -3.71 -1.20 8.67
C ALA A 31 -5.07 -0.52 8.51
N LEU A 32 -6.09 -1.30 8.13
CA LEU A 32 -7.44 -0.79 7.94
C LEU A 32 -7.98 -0.11 9.22
N GLN A 33 -7.68 -0.66 10.40
CA GLN A 33 -8.14 -0.10 11.68
C GLN A 33 -7.46 1.22 12.07
N GLY A 34 -6.38 1.63 11.40
CA GLY A 34 -5.73 2.92 11.65
C GLY A 34 -4.20 2.88 11.66
N PRO A 35 -3.56 4.07 11.69
CA PRO A 35 -2.11 4.23 11.55
C PRO A 35 -1.30 3.67 12.74
N GLN A 36 -1.92 3.44 13.89
CA GLN A 36 -1.26 2.84 15.07
C GLN A 36 -1.21 1.30 15.00
N SER A 37 -1.91 0.69 14.04
CA SER A 37 -1.96 -0.76 13.86
C SER A 37 -1.18 -1.20 12.62
N LYS A 38 -0.40 -2.27 12.77
CA LYS A 38 0.33 -2.90 11.66
C LYS A 38 -0.58 -3.91 10.97
N MET A 39 -0.58 -3.96 9.62
CA MET A 39 -1.27 -5.03 8.91
C MET A 39 -0.72 -6.38 9.33
N SER A 40 -1.63 -7.31 9.64
CA SER A 40 -1.28 -8.68 9.93
C SER A 40 -2.09 -9.62 9.07
N ALA A 41 -1.41 -10.54 8.40
CA ALA A 41 -2.07 -11.63 7.68
C ALA A 41 -2.88 -12.55 8.62
N SER A 42 -2.62 -12.50 9.94
CA SER A 42 -3.38 -13.24 10.95
C SER A 42 -4.74 -12.61 11.28
N ASP A 43 -4.95 -11.33 10.95
CA ASP A 43 -6.26 -10.67 11.09
C ASP A 43 -6.80 -10.33 9.69
N PRO A 44 -7.72 -11.14 9.16
CA PRO A 44 -8.25 -10.96 7.81
C PRO A 44 -9.07 -9.67 7.63
N THR A 45 -9.46 -9.01 8.73
CA THR A 45 -10.18 -7.73 8.69
C THR A 45 -9.26 -6.52 8.70
N SER A 46 -7.97 -6.72 9.00
CA SER A 46 -6.96 -5.65 9.05
C SER A 46 -6.32 -5.32 7.71
N SER A 47 -6.47 -6.20 6.72
CA SER A 47 -5.67 -6.21 5.50
C SER A 47 -6.52 -6.47 4.26
N ILE A 48 -6.16 -5.81 3.16
CA ILE A 48 -6.60 -6.17 1.81
C ILE A 48 -5.60 -7.17 1.24
N PHE A 49 -6.06 -8.39 0.94
CA PHE A 49 -5.21 -9.41 0.34
C PHE A 49 -5.23 -9.31 -1.19
N LEU A 50 -4.11 -9.70 -1.81
CA LEU A 50 -4.00 -9.77 -3.28
C LEU A 50 -4.89 -10.88 -3.89
N THR A 51 -5.53 -11.69 -3.07
CA THR A 51 -6.50 -12.72 -3.44
C THR A 51 -7.95 -12.31 -3.18
N ASP A 52 -8.18 -11.14 -2.56
CA ASP A 52 -9.54 -10.66 -2.30
C ASP A 52 -10.26 -10.40 -3.64
N THR A 53 -11.55 -10.72 -3.67
CA THR A 53 -12.44 -10.38 -4.76
C THR A 53 -12.80 -8.89 -4.73
N PRO A 54 -13.27 -8.29 -5.84
CA PRO A 54 -13.69 -6.90 -5.85
C PRO A 54 -14.72 -6.54 -4.77
N LYS A 55 -15.63 -7.48 -4.47
CA LYS A 55 -16.67 -7.33 -3.44
C LYS A 55 -16.10 -7.38 -2.02
N GLU A 56 -15.10 -8.23 -1.77
CA GLU A 56 -14.42 -8.29 -0.48
C GLU A 56 -13.61 -7.02 -0.22
N ILE A 57 -12.92 -6.49 -1.23
CA ILE A 57 -12.21 -5.20 -1.15
C ILE A 57 -13.19 -4.09 -0.76
N GLU A 58 -14.30 -3.97 -1.48
CA GLU A 58 -15.35 -2.98 -1.18
C GLU A 58 -15.88 -3.11 0.25
N GLN A 59 -16.22 -4.33 0.68
CA GLN A 59 -16.75 -4.58 2.02
C GLN A 59 -15.72 -4.23 3.11
N LYS A 60 -14.46 -4.58 2.90
CA LYS A 60 -13.40 -4.31 3.88
C LYS A 60 -13.12 -2.82 4.01
N ILE A 61 -13.02 -2.09 2.91
CA ILE A 61 -12.83 -0.64 2.93
C ILE A 61 -14.02 0.05 3.59
N ASN A 62 -15.24 -0.30 3.21
CA ASN A 62 -16.43 0.33 3.76
C ASN A 62 -16.59 0.08 5.27
N LYS A 63 -16.36 -1.15 5.74
CA LYS A 63 -16.59 -1.54 7.14
C LYS A 63 -15.42 -1.30 8.09
N TYR A 64 -14.19 -1.54 7.64
CA TYR A 64 -13.03 -1.63 8.55
C TYR A 64 -12.02 -0.50 8.35
N ALA A 65 -11.98 0.17 7.19
CA ALA A 65 -11.08 1.30 6.99
C ALA A 65 -11.49 2.47 7.89
N PHE A 66 -10.60 2.85 8.81
CA PHE A 66 -10.79 3.96 9.72
C PHE A 66 -10.97 5.28 8.96
N SER A 67 -11.99 6.04 9.36
CA SER A 67 -12.35 7.33 8.78
C SER A 67 -11.77 8.47 9.61
N GLY A 68 -11.15 9.42 8.94
CA GLY A 68 -10.78 10.71 9.53
C GLY A 68 -11.87 11.78 9.42
N GLY A 69 -13.03 11.46 8.83
CA GLY A 69 -14.18 12.35 8.74
C GLY A 69 -15.09 12.33 9.98
N CYS A 70 -15.93 13.35 10.14
CA CYS A 70 -16.92 13.45 11.23
C CYS A 70 -18.03 12.38 11.16
N ASP A 71 -18.69 12.16 12.30
CA ASP A 71 -19.76 11.15 12.47
C ASP A 71 -21.02 11.45 11.66
N THR A 72 -21.35 12.73 11.46
CA THR A 72 -22.52 13.17 10.68
C THR A 72 -22.09 13.96 9.45
N LYS A 73 -22.95 13.93 8.42
CA LYS A 73 -22.74 14.68 7.19
C LYS A 73 -22.63 16.18 7.45
N GLU A 74 -23.51 16.72 8.29
CA GLU A 74 -23.57 18.15 8.61
C GLU A 74 -22.27 18.63 9.29
N GLU A 75 -21.77 17.85 10.25
CA GLU A 75 -20.50 18.15 10.90
C GLU A 75 -19.33 18.01 9.92
N HIS A 76 -19.35 17.01 9.06
CA HIS A 76 -18.32 16.82 8.03
C HIS A 76 -18.27 17.98 7.03
N GLU A 77 -19.42 18.45 6.55
CA GLU A 77 -19.49 19.60 5.64
C GLU A 77 -19.00 20.89 6.29
N LYS A 78 -19.13 21.01 7.61
CA LYS A 78 -18.71 22.19 8.39
C LYS A 78 -17.25 22.16 8.83
N HIS A 79 -16.76 21.00 9.25
CA HIS A 79 -15.45 20.82 9.89
C HIS A 79 -14.42 20.09 9.02
N GLY A 80 -14.86 19.43 7.95
CA GLY A 80 -14.00 18.66 7.06
C GLY A 80 -13.54 17.32 7.64
N GLY A 81 -12.77 16.58 6.85
CA GLY A 81 -12.09 15.35 7.26
C GLY A 81 -10.59 15.56 7.49
N ASN A 82 -10.01 14.76 8.39
CA ASN A 82 -8.58 14.77 8.66
C ASN A 82 -7.85 13.69 7.85
N THR A 83 -7.10 14.10 6.82
CA THR A 83 -6.35 13.19 5.97
C THR A 83 -5.15 12.53 6.63
N ASP A 84 -4.62 13.09 7.73
CA ASP A 84 -3.45 12.54 8.42
C ASP A 84 -3.78 11.22 9.14
N VAL A 85 -5.05 11.02 9.49
CA VAL A 85 -5.54 9.81 10.18
C VAL A 85 -6.46 8.95 9.32
N ASP A 86 -6.98 9.46 8.21
CA ASP A 86 -7.88 8.73 7.32
C ASP A 86 -7.14 7.64 6.54
N VAL A 87 -7.43 6.38 6.82
CA VAL A 87 -6.75 5.24 6.18
C VAL A 87 -7.04 5.19 4.69
N SER A 88 -8.23 5.62 4.27
CA SER A 88 -8.60 5.57 2.86
C SER A 88 -7.79 6.57 2.05
N TYR A 89 -7.64 7.79 2.57
CA TYR A 89 -6.75 8.79 1.99
C TYR A 89 -5.29 8.33 2.02
N GLN A 90 -4.80 7.81 3.15
CA GLN A 90 -3.44 7.28 3.24
C GLN A 90 -3.18 6.20 2.19
N TYR A 91 -4.13 5.30 1.90
CA TYR A 91 -3.94 4.29 0.86
C TYR A 91 -3.85 4.91 -0.54
N LEU A 92 -4.63 5.96 -0.82
CA LEU A 92 -4.55 6.67 -2.09
C LEU A 92 -3.16 7.25 -2.32
N THR A 93 -2.45 7.75 -1.29
CA THR A 93 -1.10 8.29 -1.47
C THR A 93 -0.06 7.25 -1.92
N PHE A 94 -0.35 5.95 -1.80
CA PHE A 94 0.54 4.88 -2.28
C PHE A 94 0.17 4.35 -3.67
N PHE A 95 -1.11 4.40 -4.04
CA PHE A 95 -1.61 3.69 -5.22
C PHE A 95 -2.23 4.60 -6.29
N MET A 96 -2.56 5.85 -5.97
CA MET A 96 -2.99 6.84 -6.96
C MET A 96 -1.76 7.44 -7.62
N GLU A 97 -1.65 7.29 -8.93
CA GLU A 97 -0.52 7.81 -9.74
C GLU A 97 -0.75 9.26 -10.20
N ASP A 98 -1.98 9.76 -10.11
CA ASP A 98 -2.36 11.12 -10.50
C ASP A 98 -2.25 12.08 -9.30
N ASP A 99 -1.12 12.80 -9.24
CA ASP A 99 -0.82 13.76 -8.18
C ASP A 99 -1.83 14.92 -8.12
N GLU A 100 -2.36 15.38 -9.27
CA GLU A 100 -3.33 16.47 -9.31
C GLU A 100 -4.66 16.01 -8.71
N ARG A 101 -5.11 14.81 -9.07
CA ARG A 101 -6.32 14.20 -8.50
C ARG A 101 -6.16 13.95 -7.00
N LEU A 102 -4.99 13.47 -6.55
CA LEU A 102 -4.71 13.24 -5.13
C LEU A 102 -4.77 14.55 -4.33
N ALA A 103 -4.18 15.63 -4.87
CA ALA A 103 -4.23 16.96 -4.26
C ALA A 103 -5.65 17.53 -4.22
N GLU A 104 -6.45 17.31 -5.27
CA GLU A 104 -7.86 17.71 -5.31
C GLU A 104 -8.69 16.97 -4.25
N ILE A 105 -8.51 15.64 -4.14
CA ILE A 105 -9.17 14.81 -3.13
C ILE A 105 -8.82 15.31 -1.73
N LYS A 106 -7.52 15.57 -1.45
CA LYS A 106 -7.07 16.11 -0.17
C LYS A 106 -7.83 17.38 0.18
N LYS A 107 -7.78 18.37 -0.72
CA LYS A 107 -8.40 19.68 -0.53
C LYS A 107 -9.90 19.57 -0.30
N ASN A 108 -10.60 18.76 -1.10
CA ASN A 108 -12.05 18.62 -1.00
C ASN A 108 -12.47 17.86 0.26
N TYR A 109 -11.68 16.89 0.73
CA TYR A 109 -11.95 16.16 1.97
C TYR A 109 -11.72 17.05 3.20
N GLU A 110 -10.58 17.74 3.26
CA GLU A 110 -10.26 18.69 4.34
C GLU A 110 -11.25 19.87 4.40
N SER A 111 -11.85 20.25 3.27
CA SER A 111 -12.86 21.31 3.23
C SER A 111 -14.29 20.81 3.49
N GLY A 112 -14.51 19.51 3.69
CA GLY A 112 -15.84 18.92 3.88
C GLY A 112 -16.70 18.77 2.62
N LYS A 113 -16.17 19.09 1.45
CA LYS A 113 -16.89 18.97 0.16
C LYS A 113 -17.01 17.52 -0.32
N LEU A 114 -15.98 16.72 -0.05
CA LEU A 114 -15.94 15.29 -0.35
C LEU A 114 -16.30 14.53 0.92
N LEU A 115 -17.34 13.70 0.88
CA LEU A 115 -17.73 12.87 2.01
C LEU A 115 -16.85 11.62 2.12
N THR A 116 -16.72 11.05 3.32
CA THR A 116 -15.95 9.80 3.56
C THR A 116 -16.39 8.65 2.65
N GLY A 117 -17.69 8.49 2.40
CA GLY A 117 -18.18 7.45 1.49
C GLY A 117 -17.70 7.64 0.04
N GLN A 118 -17.54 8.89 -0.41
CA GLN A 118 -17.01 9.19 -1.74
C GLN A 118 -15.50 8.95 -1.80
N LEU A 119 -14.75 9.37 -0.77
CA LEU A 119 -13.33 9.06 -0.63
C LEU A 119 -13.05 7.54 -0.67
N LYS A 120 -13.83 6.76 0.10
CA LYS A 120 -13.74 5.30 0.09
C LYS A 120 -14.03 4.71 -1.29
N LYS A 121 -15.02 5.25 -2.00
CA LYS A 121 -15.37 4.80 -3.36
C LYS A 121 -14.22 5.00 -4.36
N GLU A 122 -13.51 6.14 -4.28
CA GLU A 122 -12.31 6.39 -5.09
C GLU A 122 -11.24 5.34 -4.81
N LEU A 123 -10.94 5.09 -3.53
CA LEU A 123 -9.97 4.07 -3.15
C LEU A 123 -10.36 2.67 -3.62
N ILE A 124 -11.64 2.29 -3.48
CA ILE A 124 -12.13 0.98 -3.92
C ILE A 124 -11.87 0.79 -5.41
N GLY A 125 -12.13 1.80 -6.24
CA GLY A 125 -11.83 1.75 -7.67
C GLY A 125 -10.35 1.50 -7.97
N VAL A 126 -9.46 2.24 -7.30
CA VAL A 126 -8.01 2.08 -7.44
C VAL A 126 -7.56 0.67 -7.02
N LEU A 127 -8.01 0.18 -5.86
CA LEU A 127 -7.61 -1.14 -5.34
C LEU A 127 -8.18 -2.29 -6.16
N GLN A 128 -9.44 -2.20 -6.61
CA GLN A 128 -10.04 -3.24 -7.46
C GLN A 128 -9.27 -3.38 -8.77
N LYS A 129 -8.87 -2.26 -9.40
CA LYS A 129 -8.02 -2.31 -10.59
C LYS A 129 -6.65 -2.92 -10.28
N LEU A 130 -5.97 -2.44 -9.23
CA LEU A 130 -4.65 -2.93 -8.85
C LEU A 130 -4.64 -4.45 -8.59
N VAL A 131 -5.58 -4.93 -7.77
CA VAL A 131 -5.68 -6.34 -7.39
C VAL A 131 -6.12 -7.18 -8.58
N GLY A 132 -7.08 -6.72 -9.39
CA GLY A 132 -7.51 -7.41 -10.60
C GLY A 132 -6.37 -7.58 -11.62
N ASP A 133 -5.63 -6.50 -11.88
CA ASP A 133 -4.47 -6.51 -12.77
C ASP A 133 -3.37 -7.46 -12.24
N HIS A 134 -3.14 -7.48 -10.92
CA HIS A 134 -2.22 -8.42 -10.28
C HIS A 134 -2.69 -9.87 -10.44
N GLN A 135 -3.96 -10.17 -10.18
CA GLN A 135 -4.52 -11.51 -10.28
C GLN A 135 -4.44 -12.06 -11.72
N ALA A 136 -4.72 -11.21 -12.71
CA ALA A 136 -4.57 -11.56 -14.13
C ALA A 136 -3.13 -11.95 -14.46
N ARG A 137 -2.14 -11.10 -14.11
CA ARG A 137 -0.71 -11.42 -14.32
C ARG A 137 -0.28 -12.66 -13.54
N ARG A 138 -0.77 -12.86 -12.32
CA ARG A 138 -0.45 -14.04 -11.50
C ARG A 138 -0.99 -15.32 -12.14
N ALA A 139 -2.14 -15.28 -12.81
CA ALA A 139 -2.72 -16.45 -13.48
C ALA A 139 -1.89 -16.92 -14.69
N GLU A 140 -1.11 -16.02 -15.30
CA GLU A 140 -0.21 -16.34 -16.41
C GLU A 140 1.11 -17.01 -15.94
N VAL A 141 1.41 -16.97 -14.64
CA VAL A 141 2.65 -17.54 -14.09
C VAL A 141 2.56 -19.07 -14.04
N THR A 142 3.27 -19.73 -14.94
CA THR A 142 3.38 -21.20 -14.97
C THR A 142 4.47 -21.72 -14.04
N MET A 143 4.45 -23.03 -13.75
CA MET A 143 5.52 -23.67 -12.99
C MET A 143 6.88 -23.62 -13.70
N ASP A 144 6.89 -23.57 -15.04
CA ASP A 144 8.12 -23.39 -15.81
C ASP A 144 8.68 -21.98 -15.63
N VAL A 145 7.82 -20.95 -15.58
CA VAL A 145 8.24 -19.57 -15.26
C VAL A 145 8.82 -19.53 -13.84
N VAL A 146 8.13 -20.10 -12.85
CA VAL A 146 8.64 -20.16 -11.46
C VAL A 146 9.99 -20.87 -11.41
N LYS A 147 10.09 -22.04 -12.02
CA LYS A 147 11.34 -22.81 -12.09
C LYS A 147 12.44 -22.02 -12.76
N GLN A 148 12.15 -21.34 -13.86
CA GLN A 148 13.11 -20.49 -14.55
C GLN A 148 13.63 -19.40 -13.61
N PHE A 149 12.76 -18.66 -12.94
CA PHE A 149 13.12 -17.59 -12.00
C PHE A 149 13.93 -18.09 -10.81
N MET A 150 13.63 -19.29 -10.29
CA MET A 150 14.32 -19.90 -9.15
C MET A 150 15.61 -20.67 -9.51
N THR A 151 15.86 -20.93 -10.79
CA THR A 151 17.08 -21.61 -11.24
C THR A 151 18.25 -20.62 -11.31
N PRO A 152 19.37 -20.88 -10.61
CA PRO A 152 20.59 -20.09 -10.76
C PRO A 152 21.05 -20.11 -12.22
N ARG A 153 21.11 -18.93 -12.85
CA ARG A 153 21.51 -18.75 -14.24
C ARG A 153 22.16 -17.39 -14.44
N PRO A 154 22.98 -17.21 -15.48
CA PRO A 154 23.43 -15.87 -15.89
C PRO A 154 22.23 -14.96 -16.17
N LEU A 155 22.24 -13.77 -15.59
CA LEU A 155 21.26 -12.73 -15.91
C LEU A 155 21.67 -11.99 -17.19
N ASN A 156 20.73 -11.29 -17.82
CA ASN A 156 20.99 -10.50 -19.03
C ASN A 156 21.66 -9.15 -18.71
N PHE A 157 22.76 -9.21 -17.95
CA PHE A 157 23.62 -8.08 -17.63
C PHE A 157 25.05 -8.44 -18.00
N LYS A 158 25.76 -7.49 -18.62
CA LYS A 158 27.22 -7.60 -18.76
C LYS A 158 27.82 -7.12 -17.45
N LEU A 159 28.34 -8.03 -16.65
CA LEU A 159 29.20 -7.67 -15.53
C LEU A 159 30.51 -7.19 -16.15
N SER A 160 30.85 -5.90 -15.96
CA SER A 160 32.20 -5.43 -16.23
C SER A 160 33.12 -6.15 -15.25
N ALA A 161 34.11 -6.87 -15.78
CA ALA A 161 35.20 -7.44 -15.00
C ALA A 161 36.03 -6.34 -14.34
#